data_AF-A0A7L4QWR3-F1
#
_entry.id   AF-A0A7L4QWR3-F1
#
_cell.length_a   1.000
_cell.length_b   1.000
_cell.length_c   1.000
_cell.angle_alpha   90.00
_cell.angle_beta   90.00
_cell.angle_gamma   90.00
#
_symmetry.space_group_name_H-M   'P 1'
#
loop_
_entity.id
_entity.type
_entity.pdbx_description
1 polymer ?
#
loop_
_entity_poly.entity_id
_entity_poly.type
_entity_poly.pdbx_seq_one_letter_code
_entity_poly.pdbx_strand_id
1 'polypeptide(L)'
;VFATNNVPNAGDPKGFGEINATINCGSQIVNPGDYIVGDDNGVVVIEKERAYEIARRAKEVEKNEKRLYEEIKRGSTLSEVLKLKKWEKM
;
A
#
# COMPACT_ATOMS: atom_id res chain seq x y z
N VAL A 1 10.73 11.28 -2.73
CA VAL A 1 10.96 11.31 -1.26
C VAL A 1 9.59 11.42 -0.62
N PHE A 2 9.28 10.57 0.36
CA PHE A 2 8.05 10.67 1.16
C PHE A 2 8.40 11.32 2.50
N ALA A 3 7.65 12.34 2.88
CA ALA A 3 7.83 13.05 4.14
C ALA A 3 6.51 13.69 4.56
N THR A 4 6.30 13.86 5.87
CA THR A 4 5.13 14.58 6.38
C THR A 4 5.25 16.09 6.16
N ASN A 5 6.47 16.62 6.12
CA ASN A 5 6.75 18.06 6.07
C ASN A 5 8.04 18.33 5.28
N ASN A 6 8.13 19.55 4.74
CA ASN A 6 9.36 20.13 4.22
C ASN A 6 9.73 21.32 5.10
N VAL A 7 10.95 21.31 5.66
CA VAL A 7 11.43 22.36 6.56
C VAL A 7 12.83 22.80 6.15
N PRO A 8 13.14 24.11 6.16
CA PRO A 8 14.45 24.63 5.75
C PRO A 8 15.52 24.52 6.84
N ASN A 9 15.12 24.27 8.10
CA ASN A 9 16.05 24.22 9.22
C ASN A 9 16.77 22.86 9.26
N ALA A 10 18.09 22.89 9.42
CA ALA A 10 18.89 21.69 9.63
C ALA A 10 18.66 21.09 11.03
N GLY A 11 18.70 19.76 11.12
CA GLY A 11 18.74 19.04 12.40
C GLY A 11 20.09 19.15 13.09
N ASP A 12 20.12 18.91 14.40
CA ASP A 12 21.34 18.93 15.22
C ASP A 12 22.08 17.58 15.10
N PRO A 13 23.33 17.54 14.59
CA PRO A 13 24.05 16.30 14.29
C PRO A 13 24.69 15.69 15.55
N LYS A 14 23.87 15.33 16.54
CA LYS A 14 24.36 14.79 17.82
C LYS A 14 24.82 13.32 17.76
N GLY A 15 24.61 12.64 16.63
CA GLY A 15 25.02 11.24 16.44
C GLY A 15 24.26 10.22 17.30
N PHE A 16 23.18 10.63 17.96
CA PHE A 16 22.31 9.72 18.70
C PHE A 16 21.34 9.03 17.73
N GLY A 17 21.47 7.72 17.56
CA GLY A 17 20.61 6.92 16.71
C GLY A 17 21.22 5.55 16.40
N GLU A 18 20.43 4.69 15.77
CA GLU A 18 20.85 3.37 15.34
C GLU A 18 20.62 3.21 13.84
N ILE A 19 21.50 2.46 13.17
CA ILE A 19 21.35 2.08 11.76
C ILE A 19 20.94 0.61 11.71
N ASN A 20 20.01 0.28 10.82
CA ASN A 20 19.44 -1.08 10.72
C ASN A 20 18.82 -1.56 12.04
N ALA A 21 18.18 -0.66 12.78
CA ALA A 21 17.34 -0.99 13.91
C ALA A 21 15.86 -1.01 13.49
N THR A 22 15.04 -1.73 14.25
CA THR A 22 13.59 -1.66 14.11
C THR A 22 13.10 -0.28 14.54
N ILE A 23 12.29 0.36 13.69
CA ILE A 23 11.74 1.69 13.96
C ILE A 23 10.22 1.67 13.96
N ASN A 24 9.62 2.65 14.62
CA ASN A 24 8.22 2.99 14.45
C ASN A 24 8.12 4.26 13.59
N CYS A 25 7.55 4.13 12.40
CA CYS A 25 7.42 5.23 11.44
C CYS A 25 6.00 5.23 10.86
N GLY A 26 5.29 6.36 10.94
CA GLY A 26 3.92 6.46 10.44
C GLY A 26 2.94 5.50 11.13
N SER A 27 3.14 5.26 12.43
CA SER A 27 2.38 4.28 13.23
C SER A 27 2.53 2.83 12.76
N GLN A 28 3.58 2.51 11.99
CA GLN A 28 3.93 1.16 11.55
C GLN A 28 5.29 0.77 12.09
N ILE A 29 5.45 -0.51 12.45
CA ILE A 29 6.74 -1.10 12.78
C ILE A 29 7.44 -1.44 11.47
N VAL A 30 8.69 -0.99 11.31
CA VAL A 30 9.53 -1.30 10.15
C VAL A 30 10.79 -1.99 10.65
N ASN A 31 11.02 -3.21 10.18
CA ASN A 31 12.22 -3.98 10.50
C ASN A 31 13.25 -3.90 9.37
N PRO A 32 14.54 -4.10 9.68
CA PRO A 32 15.56 -4.25 8.65
C PRO A 32 15.24 -5.38 7.67
N GLY A 33 15.17 -5.01 6.39
CA GLY A 33 14.89 -5.93 5.28
C GLY A 33 13.43 -5.97 4.83
N ASP A 34 12.51 -5.29 5.53
CA ASP A 34 11.13 -5.13 5.06
C ASP A 34 11.08 -4.35 3.74
N TYR A 35 10.10 -4.66 2.91
CA TYR A 35 9.90 -3.99 1.62
C TYR A 35 9.05 -2.74 1.83
N ILE A 36 9.52 -1.62 1.29
CA ILE A 36 8.83 -0.34 1.32
C ILE A 36 8.36 -0.03 -0.09
N VAL A 37 7.05 0.12 -0.27
CA VAL A 37 6.43 0.48 -1.55
C VAL A 37 5.74 1.81 -1.39
N GLY A 38 5.96 2.75 -2.30
CA GLY A 38 5.30 4.05 -2.26
C GLY A 38 4.88 4.55 -3.62
N ASP A 39 3.73 5.21 -3.65
CA ASP A 39 3.09 5.82 -4.83
C ASP A 39 2.42 7.16 -4.44
N ASP A 40 1.60 7.71 -5.33
CA ASP A 40 0.90 8.97 -5.09
C ASP A 40 -0.19 8.88 -3.99
N ASN A 41 -0.55 7.67 -3.54
CA ASN A 41 -1.53 7.45 -2.47
C ASN A 41 -0.86 7.31 -1.10
N GLY A 42 0.40 6.88 -1.05
CA GLY A 42 1.18 6.87 0.18
C GLY A 42 2.31 5.85 0.18
N VAL A 43 2.60 5.31 1.37
CA VAL A 43 3.68 4.34 1.59
C VAL A 43 3.13 3.15 2.36
N VAL A 44 3.53 1.94 1.94
CA VAL A 44 3.17 0.66 2.55
C VAL A 44 4.44 -0.07 3.00
N VAL A 45 4.37 -0.66 4.19
CA VAL A 45 5.42 -1.53 4.76
C VAL A 45 4.99 -2.98 4.56
N ILE A 46 5.87 -3.81 4.02
CA ILE A 46 5.61 -5.23 3.74
C ILE A 46 6.70 -6.05 4.43
N GLU A 47 6.28 -6.86 5.41
CA GLU A 47 7.13 -7.82 6.11
C GLU A 47 7.87 -8.73 5.11
N LYS A 48 9.21 -8.82 5.24
CA LYS A 48 10.04 -9.56 4.28
C LYS A 48 9.64 -11.03 4.13
N GLU A 49 9.19 -11.68 5.20
CA GLU A 49 8.76 -13.08 5.21
C GLU A 49 7.49 -13.30 4.38
N ARG A 50 6.65 -12.27 4.23
CA ARG A 50 5.35 -12.34 3.54
C ARG A 50 5.35 -11.63 2.19
N ALA A 51 6.45 -11.00 1.82
CA ALA A 51 6.55 -10.18 0.62
C ALA A 51 6.11 -10.94 -0.65
N TYR A 52 6.53 -12.20 -0.81
CA TYR A 52 6.15 -13.01 -1.97
C TYR A 52 4.64 -13.30 -2.01
N GLU A 53 4.04 -13.66 -0.87
CA GLU A 53 2.61 -13.93 -0.78
C GLU A 53 1.79 -12.68 -1.08
N ILE A 54 2.18 -11.54 -0.50
CA ILE A 54 1.51 -10.26 -0.68
C ILE A 54 1.59 -9.82 -2.14
N ALA A 55 2.76 -9.92 -2.77
CA ALA A 55 2.94 -9.60 -4.19
C ALA A 55 2.04 -10.46 -5.10
N ARG A 56 1.96 -11.76 -4.82
CA ARG A 56 1.08 -12.67 -5.57
C ARG A 56 -0.40 -12.28 -5.42
N ARG A 57 -0.85 -12.00 -4.20
CA ARG A 57 -2.24 -11.58 -3.94
C ARG A 57 -2.55 -10.23 -4.58
N ALA A 58 -1.64 -9.28 -4.52
CA ALA A 58 -1.77 -7.98 -5.17
C ALA A 58 -1.93 -8.13 -6.69
N LYS A 59 -1.20 -9.07 -7.32
CA LYS A 59 -1.34 -9.34 -8.76
C LYS A 59 -2.71 -9.88 -9.15
N GLU A 60 -3.30 -10.72 -8.32
CA GLU A 60 -4.68 -11.21 -8.54
C GLU A 60 -5.72 -10.09 -8.37
N VAL A 61 -5.51 -9.17 -7.41
CA VAL A 61 -6.36 -7.98 -7.24
C VAL A 61 -6.28 -7.10 -8.49
N GLU A 62 -5.08 -6.75 -8.96
CA GLU A 62 -4.88 -5.94 -10.17
C GLU A 62 -5.59 -6.55 -11.39
N LYS A 63 -5.48 -7.88 -11.57
CA LYS A 63 -6.16 -8.58 -12.66
C LYS A 63 -7.68 -8.48 -12.57
N ASN A 64 -8.24 -8.62 -11.36
CA ASN A 64 -9.67 -8.49 -11.12
C ASN A 64 -10.16 -7.06 -11.35
N GLU A 65 -9.41 -6.07 -10.89
CA GLU A 65 -9.71 -4.65 -11.09
C GLU A 65 -9.66 -4.28 -12.56
N LYS A 66 -8.66 -4.76 -13.31
CA LYS A 66 -8.57 -4.55 -14.76
C LYS A 66 -9.79 -5.12 -15.49
N ARG A 67 -10.24 -6.32 -15.11
CA ARG A 67 -11.46 -6.92 -15.67
C ARG A 67 -12.69 -6.06 -15.38
N LEU A 68 -12.84 -5.63 -14.12
CA LEU A 68 -13.95 -4.77 -13.68
C LEU A 68 -13.96 -3.45 -14.45
N TYR A 69 -12.80 -2.83 -14.59
CA TYR A 69 -12.62 -1.57 -15.31
C TYR A 69 -13.07 -1.69 -16.78
N GLU A 70 -12.68 -2.76 -17.48
CA GLU A 70 -13.09 -2.98 -18.88
C GLU A 70 -14.58 -3.31 -19.03
N GLU A 71 -15.23 -3.92 -18.05
CA GLU A 71 -16.69 -4.11 -18.05
C GLU A 71 -17.42 -2.78 -17.85
N ILE A 72 -16.94 -1.94 -16.93
CA ILE A 72 -17.50 -0.59 -16.72
C ILE A 72 -17.33 0.27 -17.98
N LYS A 73 -16.15 0.24 -18.59
CA LYS A 73 -15.85 0.99 -19.83
C LYS A 73 -16.76 0.58 -20.99
N ARG A 74 -17.25 -0.67 -21.00
CA ARG A 74 -18.20 -1.19 -22.00
C ARG A 74 -19.67 -0.81 -21.70
N GLY A 75 -19.93 -0.12 -20.60
CA GLY A 75 -21.24 0.43 -20.27
C GLY A 75 -21.97 -0.27 -19.12
N SER A 76 -21.36 -1.27 -18.47
CA SER A 76 -21.93 -1.85 -17.24
C SER A 76 -21.76 -0.91 -16.05
N THR A 77 -22.71 -0.89 -15.14
CA THR A 77 -22.58 -0.14 -13.88
C THR A 77 -21.72 -0.91 -12.88
N LEU A 78 -21.09 -0.19 -11.94
CA LEU A 78 -20.28 -0.81 -10.87
C LEU A 78 -21.09 -1.86 -10.08
N SER A 79 -22.36 -1.56 -9.77
CA SER A 79 -23.26 -2.44 -9.02
C SER A 79 -23.54 -3.76 -9.74
N GLU A 80 -23.67 -3.73 -11.07
CA GLU A 80 -23.89 -4.91 -11.90
C GLU A 80 -22.66 -5.81 -11.93
N VAL A 81 -21.47 -5.21 -12.15
CA VAL A 81 -20.22 -6.00 -12.26
C VAL A 81 -19.84 -6.62 -10.91
N LEU A 82 -20.03 -5.87 -9.81
CA LEU A 82 -19.81 -6.37 -8.45
C LEU A 82 -20.94 -7.29 -7.96
N LYS A 83 -22.04 -7.42 -8.71
CA LYS A 83 -23.21 -8.25 -8.37
C LYS A 83 -23.77 -7.94 -6.97
N LEU A 84 -23.77 -6.66 -6.56
CA LEU A 84 -24.16 -6.25 -5.20
C LEU A 84 -25.60 -6.69 -4.85
N LYS A 85 -26.52 -6.63 -5.81
CA LYS A 85 -27.91 -7.11 -5.66
C LYS A 85 -28.03 -8.62 -5.39
N LYS A 86 -26.97 -9.40 -5.60
CA LYS A 86 -26.94 -10.84 -5.29
C LYS A 86 -26.59 -11.10 -3.81
N TRP A 87 -26.00 -10.12 -3.14
CA TRP A 87 -25.59 -10.14 -1.73
C TRP A 87 -26.56 -9.39 -0.82
N GLU A 88 -27.37 -8.49 -1.37
CA GLU A 88 -28.59 -7.99 -0.74
C GLU A 88 -29.69 -9.07 -0.83
N LYS A 89 -29.68 -10.04 0.09
CA LYS A 89 -30.89 -10.83 0.35
C LYS A 89 -31.91 -9.93 1.05
N MET A 90 -33.16 -10.07 0.60
CA MET A 90 -34.42 -9.62 1.23
C MET A 90 -34.37 -9.51 2.75
#